data_AF-A0A8B8K0D2-F1
#
_entry.id   AF-A0A8B8K0D2-F1
#
_cell.length_a   1.000
_cell.length_b   1.000
_cell.length_c   1.000
_cell.angle_alpha   90.00
_cell.angle_beta   90.00
_cell.angle_gamma   90.00
#
_symmetry.space_group_name_H-M   'P 1'
#
loop_
_entity.id
_entity.type
_entity.pdbx_description
1 polymer ?
#
loop_
_entity_poly.entity_id
_entity_poly.type
_entity_poly.pdbx_seq_one_letter_code
_entity_poly.pdbx_strand_id
1 'polypeptide(L)'
;MGKYIIKPLHCTSSGLGASVPDKTLLGFTYRRREPSTPSVKISQIPSRPGLKTWAGYDGEFLHNITREILQDTRLSDTLTHVVIPTFDVKIKKPVIFSNYKLTNYPFLNAKMSDICIGTSAAPQTLPPYQFENDGTEFNLIDGGVAAGNPTKSAVSEGIRYNSFSEIHVLSLGTGVTTVIEQYDAEIVGRWSQLDWLYKGPEFLARASTDMTENHLATVFPSPQPAKTYLRVEEYDLPYFLDNMVNATKENMDNLEQVGKDLLKKNVRKINVDSFDIEETGEGTYAEALDRFAEILYSERQHRLKTISMEKRGRPFIQTMWVPFGQAQAT
;
A
#
# COMPACT_ATOMS: atom_id res chain seq x y z
N MET A 1 -23.88 -10.05 -5.54
CA MET A 1 -23.08 -9.36 -4.49
C MET A 1 -21.69 -9.95 -4.55
N GLY A 2 -20.66 -9.15 -4.85
CA GLY A 2 -19.29 -9.65 -5.04
C GLY A 2 -18.44 -9.42 -3.80
N LYS A 3 -17.48 -10.33 -3.52
CA LYS A 3 -16.49 -10.17 -2.44
C LYS A 3 -15.24 -9.50 -3.00
N TYR A 4 -14.86 -8.32 -2.52
CA TYR A 4 -13.74 -7.59 -3.12
C TYR A 4 -12.52 -7.56 -2.20
N ILE A 5 -11.37 -7.61 -2.84
CA ILE A 5 -10.05 -7.62 -2.22
C ILE A 5 -9.45 -6.27 -2.49
N ILE A 6 -9.18 -5.52 -1.44
CA ILE A 6 -8.51 -4.23 -1.51
C ILE A 6 -7.03 -4.52 -1.29
N LYS A 7 -6.21 -4.32 -2.33
CA LYS A 7 -4.75 -4.29 -2.21
C LYS A 7 -4.33 -2.82 -2.07
N PRO A 8 -3.96 -2.34 -0.88
CA PRO A 8 -3.33 -1.04 -0.75
C PRO A 8 -1.99 -1.11 -1.49
N LEU A 9 -1.84 -0.33 -2.56
CA LEU A 9 -0.56 -0.20 -3.24
C LEU A 9 0.27 0.80 -2.42
N HIS A 10 1.28 0.29 -1.71
CA HIS A 10 2.34 1.14 -1.16
C HIS A 10 3.30 1.48 -2.30
N CYS A 11 3.40 2.76 -2.63
CA CYS A 11 4.49 3.32 -3.43
C CYS A 11 5.15 4.42 -2.59
N THR A 12 5.77 4.04 -1.47
CA THR A 12 6.70 4.91 -0.76
C THR A 12 8.07 4.82 -1.42
N SER A 13 8.96 5.76 -1.13
CA SER A 13 10.39 5.71 -1.48
C SER A 13 11.09 4.39 -1.13
N SER A 14 10.49 3.57 -0.25
CA SER A 14 10.93 2.22 0.15
C SER A 14 10.37 1.05 -0.67
N GLY A 15 9.49 1.27 -1.66
CA GLY A 15 8.96 0.16 -2.47
C GLY A 15 8.03 0.60 -3.59
N LEU A 16 8.51 0.57 -4.84
CA LEU A 16 7.71 0.69 -6.06
C LEU A 16 6.91 -0.60 -6.29
N GLY A 17 5.79 -0.75 -5.58
CA GLY A 17 4.80 -1.80 -5.83
C GLY A 17 3.85 -1.47 -6.96
N ALA A 18 4.33 -1.18 -8.19
CA ALA A 18 3.43 -1.19 -9.35
C ALA A 18 3.18 -2.66 -9.77
N SER A 19 2.00 -2.94 -10.33
CA SER A 19 1.48 -4.27 -10.69
C SER A 19 2.37 -5.06 -11.66
N VAL A 20 3.47 -5.63 -11.16
CA VAL A 20 4.36 -6.53 -11.89
C VAL A 20 4.45 -7.83 -11.07
N PRO A 21 4.47 -9.02 -11.70
CA PRO A 21 4.51 -10.30 -10.97
C PRO A 21 5.54 -10.32 -9.83
N ASP A 22 5.25 -10.97 -8.70
CA ASP A 22 6.08 -10.96 -7.46
C ASP A 22 7.58 -11.23 -7.70
N LYS A 23 7.93 -12.08 -8.67
CA LYS A 23 9.33 -12.37 -9.04
C LYS A 23 10.04 -11.20 -9.76
N THR A 24 9.28 -10.27 -10.30
CA THR A 24 9.76 -9.08 -11.00
C THR A 24 9.97 -7.92 -10.04
N LEU A 25 9.28 -7.86 -8.88
CA LEU A 25 9.49 -6.83 -7.86
C LEU A 25 10.87 -6.93 -7.19
N LEU A 26 11.25 -8.13 -6.74
CA LEU A 26 12.65 -8.48 -6.38
C LEU A 26 13.59 -8.39 -7.60
N GLY A 27 13.06 -8.67 -8.80
CA GLY A 27 13.78 -8.46 -10.06
C GLY A 27 14.06 -6.99 -10.37
N PHE A 28 13.27 -6.01 -9.96
CA PHE A 28 13.53 -4.59 -10.23
C PHE A 28 14.54 -4.02 -9.24
N THR A 29 14.58 -4.52 -8.00
CA THR A 29 15.64 -4.19 -7.05
C THR A 29 16.96 -4.89 -7.39
N TYR A 30 16.93 -6.10 -7.97
CA TYR A 30 18.14 -6.91 -8.24
C TYR A 30 18.64 -6.93 -9.70
N ARG A 31 17.78 -6.82 -10.72
CA ARG A 31 18.08 -7.18 -12.14
C ARG A 31 18.52 -6.00 -13.03
N ARG A 32 19.28 -5.03 -12.51
CA ARG A 32 20.00 -4.07 -13.39
C ARG A 32 21.43 -3.75 -12.94
N ARG A 33 22.13 -4.76 -12.41
CA ARG A 33 23.60 -4.82 -12.49
C ARG A 33 24.01 -6.08 -13.26
N GLU A 34 24.07 -5.96 -14.59
CA GLU A 34 24.98 -6.85 -15.34
C GLU A 34 26.43 -6.41 -15.09
N PRO A 35 27.42 -7.33 -15.11
CA PRO A 35 28.78 -7.07 -14.64
C PRO A 35 29.65 -6.21 -15.56
N SER A 36 29.11 -5.70 -16.68
CA SER A 36 29.86 -5.02 -17.74
C SER A 36 29.66 -3.50 -17.79
N THR A 37 28.79 -2.92 -16.97
CA THR A 37 28.72 -1.46 -16.82
C THR A 37 29.78 -1.00 -15.82
N PRO A 38 30.71 -0.10 -16.20
CA PRO A 38 31.72 0.40 -15.29
C PRO A 38 31.02 1.02 -14.09
N SER A 39 31.57 0.75 -12.90
CA SER A 39 31.12 1.29 -11.62
C SER A 39 30.88 2.79 -11.74
N VAL A 40 29.60 3.16 -11.91
CA VAL A 40 29.19 4.55 -11.78
C VAL A 40 29.41 4.87 -10.31
N LYS A 41 30.56 5.47 -10.02
CA LYS A 41 30.73 6.27 -8.81
C LYS A 41 29.53 7.20 -8.82
N ILE A 42 28.67 7.08 -7.81
CA ILE A 42 27.71 8.11 -7.45
C ILE A 42 28.58 9.26 -6.92
N SER A 43 29.27 9.94 -7.83
CA SER A 43 29.86 11.23 -7.54
C SER A 43 28.67 12.11 -7.23
N GLN A 44 28.71 12.81 -6.10
CA GLN A 44 27.89 13.98 -5.88
C GLN A 44 28.04 14.88 -7.12
N ILE A 45 27.07 14.82 -8.04
CA ILE A 45 27.07 15.66 -9.22
C ILE A 45 26.67 17.05 -8.71
N PRO A 46 27.48 18.09 -8.91
CA PRO A 46 27.13 19.40 -8.43
C PRO A 46 25.82 19.82 -9.10
N SER A 47 24.86 20.20 -8.26
CA SER A 47 23.58 20.78 -8.65
C SER A 47 23.76 21.78 -9.80
N ARG A 48 22.85 21.76 -10.78
CA ARG A 48 22.74 22.82 -11.81
C ARG A 48 22.90 24.20 -11.14
N PRO A 49 23.77 25.10 -11.66
CA PRO A 49 23.96 26.40 -11.06
C PRO A 49 22.63 27.17 -11.05
N GLY A 50 22.01 27.32 -9.87
CA GLY A 50 20.76 28.06 -9.67
C GLY A 50 19.68 27.34 -8.85
N LEU A 51 19.70 26.01 -8.72
CA LEU A 51 18.80 25.28 -7.81
C LEU A 51 19.66 24.43 -6.86
N LYS A 52 19.96 24.97 -5.67
CA LYS A 52 20.33 24.12 -4.54
C LYS A 52 19.06 23.39 -4.10
N THR A 53 18.83 22.20 -4.63
CA THR A 53 17.80 21.31 -4.10
C THR A 53 18.26 20.89 -2.70
N TRP A 54 17.48 21.22 -1.67
CA TRP A 54 17.73 20.77 -0.29
C TRP A 54 17.37 19.29 -0.10
N ALA A 55 16.80 18.65 -1.13
CA ALA A 55 16.56 17.22 -1.18
C ALA A 55 17.90 16.48 -1.26
N GLY A 56 18.00 15.36 -0.53
CA GLY A 56 19.19 14.49 -0.56
C GLY A 56 19.48 13.88 -1.93
N TYR A 57 18.47 13.80 -2.81
CA TYR A 57 18.54 13.22 -4.15
C TYR A 57 17.82 14.10 -5.18
N ASP A 58 18.25 14.06 -6.45
CA ASP A 58 17.67 14.87 -7.55
C ASP A 58 16.38 14.28 -8.17
N GLY A 59 16.12 12.99 -7.93
CA GLY A 59 14.95 12.26 -8.44
C GLY A 59 15.02 11.87 -9.93
N GLU A 60 16.02 12.32 -10.69
CA GLU A 60 16.07 12.13 -12.15
C GLU A 60 16.09 10.65 -12.55
N PHE A 61 16.88 9.84 -11.85
CA PHE A 61 16.92 8.40 -12.08
C PHE A 61 15.55 7.73 -11.81
N LEU A 62 14.91 8.08 -10.69
CA LEU A 62 13.59 7.57 -10.32
C LEU A 62 12.54 7.96 -11.37
N HIS A 63 12.59 9.20 -11.88
CA HIS A 63 11.67 9.65 -12.91
C HIS A 63 11.84 8.86 -14.20
N ASN A 64 13.09 8.67 -14.63
CA ASN A 64 13.41 7.98 -15.88
C ASN A 64 13.01 6.51 -15.84
N ILE A 65 13.37 5.79 -14.76
CA ILE A 65 13.05 4.36 -14.65
C ILE A 65 11.53 4.14 -14.51
N THR A 66 10.83 5.02 -13.77
CA THR A 66 9.38 4.94 -13.61
C THR A 66 8.67 5.15 -14.95
N ARG A 67 9.10 6.13 -15.74
CA ARG A 67 8.58 6.37 -17.10
C ARG A 67 8.91 5.23 -18.07
N GLU A 68 10.10 4.64 -17.96
CA GLU A 68 10.49 3.49 -18.79
C GLU A 68 9.60 2.26 -18.51
N ILE A 69 9.34 1.97 -17.23
CA ILE A 69 8.54 0.81 -16.81
C ILE A 69 7.05 1.00 -17.13
N LEU A 70 6.49 2.17 -16.79
CA LEU A 70 5.05 2.41 -16.87
C LEU A 70 4.61 2.99 -18.21
N GLN A 71 5.55 3.52 -19.00
CA GLN A 71 5.31 4.06 -20.34
C GLN A 71 4.14 5.06 -20.33
N ASP A 72 3.22 4.95 -21.29
CA ASP A 72 2.05 5.81 -21.41
C ASP A 72 0.81 5.31 -20.65
N THR A 73 0.96 4.29 -19.79
CA THR A 73 -0.14 3.73 -19.00
C THR A 73 -0.78 4.81 -18.14
N ARG A 74 -2.10 4.97 -18.22
CA ARG A 74 -2.89 5.89 -17.40
C ARG A 74 -3.63 5.19 -16.27
N LEU A 75 -4.14 5.97 -15.32
CA LEU A 75 -4.93 5.47 -14.20
C LEU A 75 -6.18 4.67 -14.67
N SER A 76 -6.77 5.03 -15.81
CA SER A 76 -7.88 4.30 -16.43
C SER A 76 -7.50 2.90 -16.91
N ASP A 77 -6.22 2.67 -17.18
CA ASP A 77 -5.73 1.45 -17.82
C ASP A 77 -5.38 0.36 -16.79
N THR A 78 -5.54 0.65 -15.49
CA THR A 78 -5.22 -0.30 -14.42
C THR A 78 -6.18 -1.48 -14.43
N LEU A 79 -5.63 -2.70 -14.37
CA LEU A 79 -6.39 -3.97 -14.43
C LEU A 79 -7.35 -4.18 -13.25
N THR A 80 -7.09 -3.51 -12.13
CA THR A 80 -7.92 -3.53 -10.94
C THR A 80 -8.17 -2.12 -10.45
N HIS A 81 -9.02 -1.98 -9.44
CA HIS A 81 -9.11 -0.73 -8.74
C HIS A 81 -7.85 -0.43 -7.94
N VAL A 82 -7.37 0.81 -8.03
CA VAL A 82 -6.19 1.29 -7.31
C VAL A 82 -6.54 2.53 -6.50
N VAL A 83 -5.81 2.73 -5.40
CA VAL A 83 -5.95 3.88 -4.50
C VAL A 83 -4.55 4.31 -4.12
N ILE A 84 -4.09 5.44 -4.67
CA ILE A 84 -2.72 5.94 -4.50
C ILE A 84 -2.79 7.34 -3.90
N PRO A 85 -2.51 7.51 -2.59
CA PRO A 85 -2.51 8.81 -1.94
C PRO A 85 -1.27 9.62 -2.33
N THR A 86 -1.43 10.93 -2.42
CA THR A 86 -0.38 11.95 -2.55
C THR A 86 -0.82 13.19 -1.76
N PHE A 87 0.06 14.15 -1.55
CA PHE A 87 -0.32 15.45 -0.98
C PHE A 87 0.06 16.58 -1.91
N ASP A 88 -0.89 17.43 -2.29
CA ASP A 88 -0.63 18.60 -3.13
C ASP A 88 -0.30 19.82 -2.26
N VAL A 89 0.92 20.33 -2.40
CA VAL A 89 1.44 21.44 -1.58
C VAL A 89 0.88 22.79 -1.98
N LYS A 90 0.47 22.96 -3.25
CA LYS A 90 -0.06 24.22 -3.77
C LYS A 90 -1.48 24.46 -3.24
N ILE A 91 -2.34 23.44 -3.29
CA ILE A 91 -3.72 23.53 -2.77
C ILE A 91 -3.85 23.09 -1.31
N LYS A 92 -2.77 22.55 -0.71
CA LYS A 92 -2.70 22.08 0.68
C LYS A 92 -3.73 21.00 1.01
N LYS A 93 -3.89 20.02 0.11
CA LYS A 93 -4.90 18.95 0.24
C LYS A 93 -4.32 17.60 -0.18
N PRO A 94 -4.79 16.50 0.40
CA PRO A 94 -4.50 15.17 -0.14
C PRO A 94 -5.15 15.02 -1.53
N VAL A 95 -4.41 14.40 -2.45
CA VAL A 95 -4.93 13.96 -3.74
C VAL A 95 -4.82 12.44 -3.78
N ILE A 96 -5.98 11.77 -3.80
CA ILE A 96 -6.05 10.30 -3.88
C ILE A 96 -6.40 9.94 -5.32
N PHE A 97 -5.39 9.47 -6.06
CA PHE A 97 -5.57 8.92 -7.39
C PHE A 97 -6.25 7.55 -7.27
N SER A 98 -7.48 7.47 -7.74
CA SER A 98 -8.23 6.23 -7.78
C SER A 98 -9.10 6.15 -9.00
N ASN A 99 -9.06 5.00 -9.69
CA ASN A 99 -9.91 4.78 -10.86
C ASN A 99 -11.40 4.65 -10.50
N TYR A 100 -11.77 4.52 -9.21
CA TYR A 100 -13.15 4.68 -8.75
C TYR A 100 -13.72 6.08 -9.03
N LYS A 101 -12.86 7.11 -9.08
CA LYS A 101 -13.25 8.52 -9.16
C LYS A 101 -13.43 9.03 -10.58
N LEU A 102 -12.93 8.31 -11.59
CA LEU A 102 -12.75 8.85 -12.94
C LEU A 102 -14.07 9.23 -13.62
N THR A 103 -15.18 8.60 -13.25
CA THR A 103 -16.52 8.99 -13.74
C THR A 103 -16.88 10.42 -13.35
N ASN A 104 -16.56 10.85 -12.13
CA ASN A 104 -16.92 12.18 -11.61
C ASN A 104 -15.75 13.18 -11.68
N TYR A 105 -14.52 12.69 -11.74
CA TYR A 105 -13.29 13.47 -11.68
C TYR A 105 -12.29 12.99 -12.75
N PRO A 106 -12.58 13.20 -14.05
CA PRO A 106 -11.76 12.70 -15.17
C PRO A 106 -10.34 13.28 -15.19
N PHE A 107 -10.15 14.49 -14.66
CA PHE A 107 -8.83 15.13 -14.54
C PHE A 107 -7.84 14.34 -13.66
N LEU A 108 -8.32 13.38 -12.84
CA LEU A 108 -7.47 12.46 -12.09
C LEU A 108 -6.88 11.35 -12.94
N ASN A 109 -7.29 11.19 -14.21
CA ASN A 109 -6.79 10.13 -15.09
C ASN A 109 -5.36 10.38 -15.59
N ALA A 110 -4.41 10.71 -14.72
CA ALA A 110 -3.03 11.02 -15.08
C ALA A 110 -2.23 9.77 -15.50
N LYS A 111 -1.02 9.97 -16.05
CA LYS A 111 -0.09 8.86 -16.31
C LYS A 111 0.29 8.21 -14.98
N MET A 112 0.35 6.88 -14.97
CA MET A 112 0.80 6.12 -13.80
C MET A 112 2.22 6.50 -13.40
N SER A 113 3.08 6.87 -14.35
CA SER A 113 4.43 7.37 -14.03
C SER A 113 4.41 8.64 -13.18
N ASP A 114 3.53 9.59 -13.51
CA ASP A 114 3.43 10.85 -12.79
C ASP A 114 2.87 10.64 -11.38
N ILE A 115 1.86 9.78 -11.28
CA ILE A 115 1.26 9.38 -9.99
C ILE A 115 2.30 8.68 -9.11
N CYS A 116 3.04 7.70 -9.64
CA CYS A 116 4.07 6.96 -8.92
C CYS A 116 5.23 7.84 -8.46
N ILE A 117 5.67 8.80 -9.29
CA ILE A 117 6.69 9.76 -8.87
C ILE A 117 6.16 10.66 -7.74
N GLY A 118 4.95 11.20 -7.90
CA GLY A 118 4.34 12.09 -6.89
C GLY A 118 4.15 11.42 -5.54
N THR A 119 3.66 10.17 -5.50
CA THR A 119 3.45 9.43 -4.24
C THR A 119 4.75 9.05 -3.53
N SER A 120 5.89 9.03 -4.23
CA SER A 120 7.19 8.66 -3.65
C SER A 120 8.09 9.86 -3.34
N ALA A 121 7.65 11.09 -3.64
CA ALA A 121 8.42 12.32 -3.44
C ALA A 121 8.52 12.74 -1.95
N ALA A 122 9.23 11.94 -1.16
CA ALA A 122 9.35 12.10 0.29
C ALA A 122 10.07 13.42 0.66
N PRO A 123 9.49 14.26 1.54
CA PRO A 123 10.13 15.50 1.99
C PRO A 123 11.55 15.25 2.52
N GLN A 124 12.46 16.21 2.28
CA GLN A 124 13.90 16.11 2.58
C GLN A 124 14.69 15.07 1.77
N THR A 125 14.04 14.07 1.19
CA THR A 125 14.69 12.98 0.44
C THR A 125 14.63 13.24 -1.06
N LEU A 126 13.44 13.48 -1.62
CA LEU A 126 13.20 13.67 -3.04
C LEU A 126 12.53 15.04 -3.30
N PRO A 127 12.75 15.65 -4.48
CA PRO A 127 12.09 16.91 -4.81
C PRO A 127 10.58 16.70 -4.99
N PRO A 128 9.73 17.70 -4.66
CA PRO A 128 8.33 17.70 -5.06
C PRO A 128 8.18 17.53 -6.58
N TYR A 129 7.10 16.88 -7.00
CA TYR A 129 6.85 16.58 -8.41
C TYR A 129 5.69 17.39 -8.96
N GLN A 130 5.92 18.11 -10.06
CA GLN A 130 4.92 18.92 -10.73
C GLN A 130 4.61 18.36 -12.12
N PHE A 131 3.34 18.26 -12.44
CA PHE A 131 2.88 17.95 -13.80
C PHE A 131 1.48 18.54 -14.04
N GLU A 132 1.06 18.55 -15.30
CA GLU A 132 -0.29 18.94 -15.70
C GLU A 132 -1.00 17.73 -16.34
N ASN A 133 -2.27 17.53 -16.00
CA ASN A 133 -3.14 16.58 -16.67
C ASN A 133 -4.54 17.18 -16.84
N ASP A 134 -5.02 17.21 -18.08
CA ASP A 134 -6.36 17.70 -18.43
C ASP A 134 -6.64 19.12 -17.89
N GLY A 135 -5.70 20.05 -18.12
CA GLY A 135 -5.78 21.44 -17.65
C GLY A 135 -5.69 21.62 -16.13
N THR A 136 -5.45 20.54 -15.38
CA THR A 136 -5.25 20.58 -13.93
C THR A 136 -3.77 20.38 -13.62
N GLU A 137 -3.20 21.33 -12.89
CA GLU A 137 -1.83 21.26 -12.41
C GLU A 137 -1.78 20.55 -11.04
N PHE A 138 -0.83 19.64 -10.89
CA PHE A 138 -0.56 18.89 -9.68
C PHE A 138 0.83 19.24 -9.16
N ASN A 139 0.95 19.51 -7.85
CA ASN A 139 2.19 19.88 -7.18
C ASN A 139 2.40 18.94 -5.99
N LEU A 140 2.85 17.73 -6.26
CA LEU A 140 2.73 16.60 -5.35
C LEU A 140 4.00 16.35 -4.52
N ILE A 141 3.78 15.90 -3.30
CA ILE A 141 4.76 15.21 -2.44
C ILE A 141 4.19 13.86 -1.98
N ASP A 142 5.04 13.09 -1.30
CA ASP A 142 4.79 11.71 -0.89
C ASP A 142 3.42 11.48 -0.22
N GLY A 143 2.81 10.35 -0.58
CA GLY A 143 1.52 9.91 -0.06
C GLY A 143 1.52 9.67 1.45
N GLY A 144 2.66 9.33 2.04
CA GLY A 144 2.86 9.13 3.47
C GLY A 144 2.60 10.37 4.30
N VAL A 145 2.72 11.57 3.73
CA VAL A 145 2.30 12.82 4.39
C VAL A 145 0.78 12.86 4.61
N ALA A 146 0.01 12.26 3.70
CA ALA A 146 -1.45 12.19 3.79
C ALA A 146 -1.94 10.90 4.46
N ALA A 147 -1.31 9.77 4.17
CA ALA A 147 -1.70 8.43 4.59
C ALA A 147 -0.48 7.50 4.62
N GLY A 148 0.27 7.52 5.73
CA GLY A 148 1.43 6.64 5.95
C GLY A 148 1.11 5.15 5.85
N ASN A 149 -0.08 4.75 6.30
CA ASN A 149 -0.65 3.43 6.06
C ASN A 149 -1.89 3.60 5.14
N PRO A 150 -1.78 3.31 3.83
CA PRO A 150 -2.88 3.55 2.88
C PRO A 150 -4.06 2.60 3.06
N THR A 151 -4.01 1.63 3.97
CA THR A 151 -5.07 0.62 4.18
C THR A 151 -6.42 1.28 4.49
N LYS A 152 -6.45 2.28 5.39
CA LYS A 152 -7.68 3.03 5.69
C LYS A 152 -8.22 3.75 4.47
N SER A 153 -7.35 4.40 3.69
CA SER A 153 -7.75 5.09 2.46
C SER A 153 -8.33 4.11 1.44
N ALA A 154 -7.69 2.96 1.26
CA ALA A 154 -8.10 1.94 0.32
C ALA A 154 -9.46 1.32 0.72
N VAL A 155 -9.65 0.98 1.99
CA VAL A 155 -10.93 0.47 2.55
C VAL A 155 -12.04 1.51 2.40
N SER A 156 -11.76 2.76 2.76
CA SER A 156 -12.73 3.85 2.68
C SER A 156 -13.19 4.12 1.25
N GLU A 157 -12.24 4.18 0.29
CA GLU A 157 -12.55 4.34 -1.13
C GLU A 157 -13.34 3.14 -1.67
N GLY A 158 -12.94 1.92 -1.32
CA GLY A 158 -13.66 0.71 -1.71
C GLY A 158 -15.12 0.72 -1.27
N ILE A 159 -15.38 0.96 0.01
CA ILE A 159 -16.73 1.01 0.60
C ILE A 159 -17.54 2.20 0.07
N ARG A 160 -16.89 3.34 -0.19
CA ARG A 160 -17.59 4.54 -0.68
C ARG A 160 -18.17 4.35 -2.09
N TYR A 161 -17.45 3.64 -2.95
CA TYR A 161 -17.85 3.46 -4.35
C TYR A 161 -18.53 2.12 -4.62
N ASN A 162 -18.60 1.21 -3.64
CA ASN A 162 -19.20 -0.10 -3.80
C ASN A 162 -19.88 -0.57 -2.50
N SER A 163 -20.96 -1.31 -2.65
CA SER A 163 -21.55 -2.04 -1.52
C SER A 163 -20.96 -3.45 -1.45
N PHE A 164 -20.09 -3.68 -0.47
CA PHE A 164 -19.49 -4.99 -0.22
C PHE A 164 -20.20 -5.70 0.93
N SER A 165 -20.67 -6.92 0.68
CA SER A 165 -21.20 -7.81 1.72
C SER A 165 -20.08 -8.47 2.52
N GLU A 166 -18.92 -8.66 1.89
CA GLU A 166 -17.72 -9.25 2.49
C GLU A 166 -16.48 -8.48 2.02
N ILE A 167 -15.55 -8.22 2.94
CA ILE A 167 -14.32 -7.45 2.68
C ILE A 167 -13.16 -8.19 3.32
N HIS A 168 -12.17 -8.56 2.51
CA HIS A 168 -10.91 -9.13 2.99
C HIS A 168 -9.77 -8.18 2.63
N VAL A 169 -8.93 -7.86 3.63
CA VAL A 169 -7.85 -6.90 3.52
C VAL A 169 -6.54 -7.57 3.92
N LEU A 170 -5.58 -7.57 3.00
CA LEU A 170 -4.19 -7.88 3.26
C LEU A 170 -3.41 -6.56 3.23
N SER A 171 -2.80 -6.22 4.36
CA SER A 171 -1.98 -5.03 4.50
C SER A 171 -0.53 -5.44 4.74
N LEU A 172 0.40 -4.91 3.94
CA LEU A 172 1.82 -5.21 4.01
C LEU A 172 2.55 -3.96 4.50
N GLY A 173 3.29 -4.09 5.60
CA GLY A 173 4.17 -3.06 6.10
C GLY A 173 5.61 -3.22 5.62
N THR A 174 6.44 -2.23 5.92
CA THR A 174 7.86 -2.18 5.53
C THR A 174 8.81 -2.37 6.71
N GLY A 175 8.28 -2.81 7.85
CA GLY A 175 8.98 -2.88 9.12
C GLY A 175 8.85 -1.59 9.92
N VAL A 176 8.86 -1.74 11.24
CA VAL A 176 9.05 -0.68 12.21
C VAL A 176 10.19 -1.07 13.14
N THR A 177 10.98 -0.08 13.53
CA THR A 177 12.08 -0.31 14.47
C THR A 177 11.57 -0.71 15.84
N THR A 178 12.32 -1.60 16.49
CA THR A 178 12.08 -1.97 17.89
C THR A 178 11.98 -0.71 18.74
N VAL A 179 10.97 -0.64 19.60
CA VAL A 179 10.83 0.47 20.55
C VAL A 179 12.00 0.45 21.51
N ILE A 180 12.78 1.52 21.52
CA ILE A 180 13.79 1.78 22.53
C ILE A 180 13.29 3.01 23.29
N GLU A 181 13.11 2.90 24.61
CA GLU A 181 12.71 4.00 25.49
C GLU A 181 13.87 5.00 25.67
N GLN A 182 14.21 5.69 24.58
CA GLN A 182 15.37 6.57 24.48
C GLN A 182 15.05 8.04 24.79
N TYR A 183 13.76 8.39 24.91
CA TYR A 183 13.30 9.76 25.10
C TYR A 183 12.30 9.85 26.25
N ASP A 184 12.43 10.90 27.05
CA ASP A 184 11.44 11.32 28.03
C ASP A 184 11.06 12.81 27.80
N ALA A 185 10.09 13.30 28.57
CA ALA A 185 9.61 14.68 28.43
C ALA A 185 10.70 15.73 28.77
N GLU A 186 11.67 15.39 29.62
CA GLU A 186 12.77 16.30 29.96
C GLU A 186 13.77 16.43 28.80
N ILE A 187 14.12 15.31 28.18
CA ILE A 187 14.98 15.24 26.98
C ILE A 187 14.30 15.97 25.82
N VAL A 188 13.03 15.64 25.54
CA VAL A 188 12.28 16.22 24.42
C VAL A 188 11.98 17.70 24.65
N GLY A 189 11.77 18.13 25.91
CA GLY A 189 11.59 19.53 26.27
C GLY A 189 12.81 20.42 25.96
N ARG A 190 13.99 19.82 25.78
CA ARG A 190 15.24 20.51 25.41
C ARG A 190 15.53 20.47 23.90
N TRP A 191 14.69 19.84 23.09
CA TRP A 191 14.88 19.76 21.65
C TRP A 191 14.78 21.12 20.98
N SER A 192 15.73 21.39 20.08
CA SER A 192 15.65 22.52 19.17
C SER A 192 14.62 22.26 18.07
N GLN A 193 14.33 23.29 17.27
CA GLN A 193 13.54 23.12 16.05
C GLN A 193 14.19 22.12 15.07
N LEU A 194 15.52 22.04 15.04
CA LEU A 194 16.24 21.08 14.20
C LEU A 194 16.09 19.66 14.74
N ASP A 195 16.12 19.45 16.05
CA ASP A 195 15.85 18.15 16.65
C ASP A 195 14.45 17.65 16.28
N TRP A 196 13.44 18.50 16.43
CA TRP A 196 12.07 18.18 16.00
C TRP A 196 11.95 17.93 14.51
N LEU A 197 12.70 18.67 13.68
CA LEU A 197 12.70 18.47 12.23
C LEU A 197 13.27 17.11 11.82
N TYR A 198 14.30 16.61 12.50
CA TYR A 198 14.96 15.34 12.16
C TYR A 198 14.36 14.12 12.87
N LYS A 199 13.92 14.26 14.11
CA LYS A 199 13.39 13.15 14.94
C LYS A 199 11.87 13.09 14.92
N GLY A 200 11.20 14.24 14.89
CA GLY A 200 9.74 14.36 14.86
C GLY A 200 8.99 13.47 13.86
N PRO A 201 9.48 13.29 12.62
CA PRO A 201 8.84 12.41 11.64
C PRO A 201 8.63 10.96 12.10
N GLU A 202 9.48 10.42 12.98
CA GLU A 202 9.36 9.04 13.47
C GLU A 202 8.05 8.86 14.28
N PHE A 203 7.72 9.82 15.14
CA PHE A 203 6.48 9.80 15.94
C PHE A 203 5.25 9.97 15.06
N LEU A 204 5.32 10.83 14.05
CA LEU A 204 4.21 11.07 13.13
C LEU A 204 3.92 9.83 12.28
N ALA A 205 4.96 9.14 11.78
CA ALA A 205 4.81 7.90 11.03
C ALA A 205 4.17 6.81 11.90
N ARG A 206 4.64 6.65 13.14
CA ARG A 206 4.08 5.69 14.10
C ARG A 206 2.63 6.00 14.45
N ALA A 207 2.34 7.24 14.85
CA ALA A 207 0.98 7.69 15.18
C ALA A 207 0.02 7.54 14.00
N SER A 208 0.47 7.79 12.76
CA SER A 208 -0.34 7.58 11.55
C SER A 208 -0.74 6.10 11.38
N THR A 209 0.19 5.17 11.63
CA THR A 209 -0.08 3.73 11.56
C THR A 209 -1.00 3.28 12.69
N ASP A 210 -0.68 3.64 13.94
CA ASP A 210 -1.46 3.28 15.13
C ASP A 210 -2.91 3.77 15.01
N MET A 211 -3.11 5.01 14.58
CA MET A 211 -4.45 5.54 14.33
C MET A 211 -5.12 4.82 13.16
N THR A 212 -4.40 4.41 12.12
CA THR A 212 -4.98 3.62 11.03
C THR A 212 -5.50 2.27 11.54
N GLU A 213 -4.72 1.56 12.35
CA GLU A 213 -5.13 0.29 12.96
C GLU A 213 -6.35 0.47 13.87
N ASN A 214 -6.37 1.52 14.71
CA ASN A 214 -7.50 1.85 15.57
C ASN A 214 -8.80 2.08 14.75
N HIS A 215 -8.72 2.82 13.65
CA HIS A 215 -9.89 3.02 12.79
C HIS A 215 -10.30 1.72 12.09
N LEU A 216 -9.34 0.90 11.64
CA LEU A 216 -9.64 -0.38 10.98
C LEU A 216 -10.30 -1.37 11.96
N ALA A 217 -9.95 -1.34 13.25
CA ALA A 217 -10.63 -2.16 14.25
C ALA A 217 -12.14 -1.87 14.33
N THR A 218 -12.60 -0.65 14.01
CA THR A 218 -14.04 -0.36 13.93
C THR A 218 -14.72 -1.02 12.73
N VAL A 219 -13.99 -1.21 11.64
CA VAL A 219 -14.48 -1.87 10.43
C VAL A 219 -14.42 -3.39 10.57
N PHE A 220 -13.39 -3.88 11.29
CA PHE A 220 -13.03 -5.28 11.52
C PHE A 220 -12.99 -5.62 13.04
N PRO A 221 -14.10 -5.50 13.79
CA PRO A 221 -14.11 -5.54 15.26
C PRO A 221 -13.84 -6.91 15.91
N SER A 222 -13.82 -8.00 15.13
CA SER A 222 -13.54 -9.37 15.60
C SER A 222 -13.34 -10.28 14.39
N PRO A 223 -12.73 -11.48 14.55
CA PRO A 223 -12.66 -12.46 13.47
C PRO A 223 -14.08 -12.85 13.05
N GLN A 224 -14.52 -12.29 11.92
CA GLN A 224 -15.76 -12.66 11.25
C GLN A 224 -15.38 -13.24 9.89
N PRO A 225 -15.94 -14.40 9.49
CA PRO A 225 -15.62 -14.98 8.18
C PRO A 225 -15.85 -14.03 7.00
N ALA A 226 -16.81 -13.11 7.12
CA ALA A 226 -17.13 -12.09 6.11
C ALA A 226 -16.15 -10.89 6.09
N LYS A 227 -15.35 -10.71 7.14
CA LYS A 227 -14.49 -9.56 7.34
C LYS A 227 -13.15 -10.00 7.92
N THR A 228 -12.17 -10.17 7.04
CA THR A 228 -10.81 -10.57 7.42
C THR A 228 -9.86 -9.42 7.22
N TYR A 229 -9.04 -9.14 8.23
CA TYR A 229 -7.95 -8.19 8.14
C TYR A 229 -6.66 -8.86 8.60
N LEU A 230 -5.68 -8.95 7.71
CA LEU A 230 -4.35 -9.47 7.99
C LEU A 230 -3.32 -8.38 7.70
N ARG A 231 -2.64 -7.91 8.75
CA ARG A 231 -1.46 -7.03 8.64
C ARG A 231 -0.20 -7.89 8.76
N VAL A 232 0.66 -7.86 7.76
CA VAL A 232 1.98 -8.48 7.78
C VAL A 232 3.01 -7.38 8.00
N GLU A 233 3.62 -7.37 9.17
CA GLU A 233 4.56 -6.33 9.60
C GLU A 233 5.69 -6.92 10.43
N GLU A 234 6.91 -6.43 10.21
CA GLU A 234 8.06 -6.66 11.09
C GLU A 234 8.09 -5.60 12.18
N TYR A 235 7.78 -5.98 13.43
CA TYR A 235 7.75 -5.05 14.56
C TYR A 235 9.09 -4.84 15.26
N ASP A 236 10.10 -5.65 14.90
CA ASP A 236 11.42 -5.62 15.51
C ASP A 236 12.51 -5.43 14.45
N LEU A 237 12.32 -4.47 13.54
CA LEU A 237 13.32 -4.19 12.50
C LEU A 237 14.58 -3.64 13.18
N PRO A 238 15.77 -4.24 12.95
CA PRO A 238 17.02 -3.70 13.47
C PRO A 238 17.27 -2.27 12.97
N TYR A 239 17.66 -1.36 13.87
CA TYR A 239 17.85 0.07 13.56
C TYR A 239 18.78 0.34 12.37
N PHE A 240 19.83 -0.48 12.17
CA PHE A 240 20.75 -0.30 11.05
C PHE A 240 20.11 -0.58 9.67
N LEU A 241 18.95 -1.25 9.64
CA LEU A 241 18.16 -1.53 8.43
C LEU A 241 17.07 -0.48 8.18
N ASP A 242 16.79 0.42 9.13
CA ASP A 242 15.71 1.42 9.07
C ASP A 242 16.04 2.64 8.19
N ASN A 243 17.20 2.62 7.53
CA ASN A 243 17.56 3.69 6.61
C ASN A 243 16.86 3.49 5.25
N MET A 244 15.78 4.23 5.04
CA MET A 244 14.96 4.18 3.81
C MET A 244 15.72 4.47 2.51
N VAL A 245 16.90 5.08 2.55
CA VAL A 245 17.70 5.41 1.35
C VAL A 245 18.96 4.55 1.21
N ASN A 246 19.19 3.59 2.11
CA ASN A 246 20.32 2.68 2.03
C ASN A 246 20.05 1.54 1.03
N ALA A 247 20.34 1.79 -0.24
CA ALA A 247 20.22 0.81 -1.32
C ALA A 247 21.52 0.00 -1.57
N THR A 248 22.38 -0.15 -0.57
CA THR A 248 23.57 -1.01 -0.70
C THR A 248 23.16 -2.48 -0.86
N LYS A 249 23.94 -3.28 -1.60
CA LYS A 249 23.63 -4.69 -1.82
C LYS A 249 23.47 -5.44 -0.49
N GLU A 250 24.37 -5.19 0.46
CA GLU A 250 24.31 -5.76 1.80
C GLU A 250 23.00 -5.42 2.52
N ASN A 251 22.58 -4.15 2.52
CA ASN A 251 21.32 -3.76 3.14
C ASN A 251 20.11 -4.42 2.46
N MET A 252 20.10 -4.48 1.13
CA MET A 252 19.03 -5.12 0.37
C MET A 252 18.96 -6.64 0.60
N ASP A 253 20.11 -7.32 0.65
CA ASP A 253 20.19 -8.76 0.95
C ASP A 253 19.71 -9.03 2.40
N ASN A 254 20.05 -8.15 3.36
CA ASN A 254 19.57 -8.24 4.74
C ASN A 254 18.06 -8.01 4.85
N LEU A 255 17.50 -7.01 4.16
CA LEU A 255 16.05 -6.75 4.12
C LEU A 255 15.28 -7.92 3.48
N GLU A 256 15.83 -8.54 2.43
CA GLU A 256 15.26 -9.76 1.85
C GLU A 256 15.25 -10.90 2.88
N GLN A 257 16.33 -11.06 3.64
CA GLN A 257 16.41 -12.07 4.69
C GLN A 257 15.40 -11.81 5.81
N VAL A 258 15.23 -10.55 6.25
CA VAL A 258 14.18 -10.16 7.20
C VAL A 258 12.80 -10.56 6.68
N GLY A 259 12.49 -10.30 5.41
CA GLY A 259 11.21 -10.71 4.81
C GLY A 259 11.01 -12.24 4.81
N LYS A 260 12.06 -13.02 4.53
CA LYS A 260 12.02 -14.50 4.58
C LYS A 260 11.81 -15.02 6.00
N ASP A 261 12.43 -14.39 6.99
CA ASP A 261 12.32 -14.79 8.38
C ASP A 261 10.99 -14.33 9.00
N LEU A 262 10.44 -13.20 8.54
CA LEU A 262 9.11 -12.74 8.93
C LEU A 262 8.04 -13.79 8.65
N LEU A 263 8.12 -14.51 7.52
CA LEU A 263 7.18 -15.60 7.20
C LEU A 263 7.10 -16.70 8.27
N LYS A 264 8.19 -16.91 9.02
CA LYS A 264 8.27 -17.93 10.08
C LYS A 264 7.83 -17.41 11.44
N LYS A 265 7.68 -16.10 11.62
CA LYS A 265 7.22 -15.49 12.87
C LYS A 265 5.72 -15.70 13.04
N ASN A 266 5.27 -15.76 14.29
CA ASN A 266 3.85 -15.76 14.63
C ASN A 266 3.20 -14.45 14.16
N VAL A 267 1.94 -14.54 13.76
CA VAL A 267 1.13 -13.36 13.40
C VAL A 267 0.98 -12.48 14.64
N ARG A 268 1.37 -11.22 14.50
CA ARG A 268 1.25 -10.20 15.53
C ARG A 268 0.35 -9.05 15.07
N LYS A 269 -0.33 -8.43 16.02
CA LYS A 269 -1.19 -7.26 15.78
C LYS A 269 -0.97 -6.20 16.84
N ILE A 270 -1.35 -4.97 16.51
CA ILE A 270 -1.45 -3.89 17.48
C ILE A 270 -2.74 -4.09 18.29
N ASN A 271 -2.62 -4.13 19.62
CA ASN A 271 -3.75 -3.96 20.52
C ASN A 271 -4.20 -2.50 20.43
N VAL A 272 -5.42 -2.23 19.97
CA VAL A 272 -5.84 -0.84 19.70
C VAL A 272 -6.25 -0.04 20.93
N ASP A 273 -6.27 -0.67 22.11
CA ASP A 273 -6.50 -0.01 23.40
C ASP A 273 -5.18 0.36 24.08
N SER A 274 -4.17 -0.52 24.06
CA SER A 274 -2.85 -0.25 24.67
C SER A 274 -1.79 0.24 23.68
N PHE A 275 -1.99 0.00 22.38
CA PHE A 275 -1.02 0.17 21.30
C PHE A 275 0.23 -0.71 21.38
N ASP A 276 0.18 -1.76 22.21
CA ASP A 276 1.24 -2.78 22.28
C ASP A 276 1.11 -3.81 21.16
N ILE A 277 2.23 -4.47 20.86
CA ILE A 277 2.28 -5.57 19.89
C ILE A 277 2.00 -6.89 20.61
N GLU A 278 0.98 -7.60 20.14
CA GLU A 278 0.55 -8.87 20.72
C GLU A 278 0.58 -10.00 19.66
N GLU A 279 0.95 -11.20 20.09
CA GLU A 279 0.73 -12.40 19.29
C GLU A 279 -0.77 -12.74 19.26
N THR A 280 -1.24 -13.14 18.08
CA THR A 280 -2.67 -13.44 17.87
C THR A 280 -3.04 -14.89 18.17
N GLY A 281 -2.05 -15.79 18.25
CA GLY A 281 -2.27 -17.24 18.30
C GLY A 281 -2.72 -17.86 16.97
N GLU A 282 -2.74 -17.10 15.86
CA GLU A 282 -3.17 -17.56 14.53
C GLU A 282 -2.09 -18.35 13.76
N GLY A 283 -1.06 -18.83 14.44
CA GLY A 283 0.12 -19.45 13.82
C GLY A 283 1.05 -18.43 13.16
N THR A 284 1.85 -18.91 12.22
CA THR A 284 2.86 -18.11 11.51
C THR A 284 2.27 -17.24 10.39
N TYR A 285 3.01 -16.20 9.97
CA TYR A 285 2.62 -15.40 8.81
C TYR A 285 2.51 -16.21 7.52
N ALA A 286 3.35 -17.23 7.32
CA ALA A 286 3.24 -18.14 6.17
C ALA A 286 1.89 -18.87 6.17
N GLU A 287 1.51 -19.47 7.30
CA GLU A 287 0.23 -20.17 7.43
C GLU A 287 -0.97 -19.22 7.27
N ALA A 288 -0.86 -17.99 7.79
CA ALA A 288 -1.91 -16.98 7.64
C ALA A 288 -2.06 -16.52 6.17
N LEU A 289 -0.95 -16.36 5.45
CA LEU A 289 -0.95 -16.04 4.03
C LEU A 289 -1.51 -17.19 3.18
N ASP A 290 -1.22 -18.45 3.52
CA ASP A 290 -1.84 -19.61 2.87
C ASP A 290 -3.36 -19.62 3.05
N ARG A 291 -3.85 -19.38 4.27
CA ARG A 291 -5.30 -19.24 4.54
C ARG A 291 -5.89 -18.08 3.75
N PHE A 292 -5.21 -16.94 3.70
CA PHE A 292 -5.66 -15.78 2.94
C PHE A 292 -5.72 -16.11 1.44
N ALA A 293 -4.70 -16.79 0.90
CA ALA A 293 -4.64 -17.21 -0.50
C ALA A 293 -5.81 -18.14 -0.87
N GLU A 294 -6.21 -19.06 0.02
CA GLU A 294 -7.37 -19.92 -0.19
C GLU A 294 -8.69 -19.15 -0.27
N ILE A 295 -8.84 -18.09 0.54
CA ILE A 295 -9.99 -17.17 0.43
C ILE A 295 -10.02 -16.52 -0.97
N LEU A 296 -8.88 -15.99 -1.44
CA LEU A 296 -8.80 -15.34 -2.75
C LEU A 296 -9.06 -16.31 -3.89
N TYR A 297 -8.49 -17.51 -3.82
CA TYR A 297 -8.65 -18.55 -4.83
C TYR A 297 -10.10 -19.01 -4.90
N SER A 298 -10.72 -19.33 -3.76
CA SER A 298 -12.12 -19.75 -3.66
C SER A 298 -13.07 -18.71 -4.24
N GLU A 299 -12.88 -17.43 -3.91
CA GLU A 299 -13.70 -16.35 -4.47
C GLU A 299 -13.51 -16.20 -5.98
N ARG A 300 -12.27 -16.31 -6.48
CA ARG A 300 -12.02 -16.28 -7.93
C ARG A 300 -12.74 -17.41 -8.64
N GLN A 301 -12.68 -18.63 -8.11
CA GLN A 301 -13.37 -19.79 -8.70
C GLN A 301 -14.89 -19.60 -8.67
N HIS A 302 -15.44 -19.07 -7.59
CA HIS A 302 -16.86 -18.75 -7.46
C HIS A 302 -17.32 -17.74 -8.52
N ARG A 303 -16.56 -16.66 -8.74
CA ARG A 303 -16.84 -15.65 -9.78
C ARG A 303 -16.77 -16.23 -11.19
N LEU A 304 -15.75 -17.04 -11.49
CA LEU A 304 -15.60 -17.68 -12.81
C LEU A 304 -16.76 -18.62 -13.13
N LYS A 305 -17.22 -19.40 -12.14
CA LYS A 305 -18.42 -20.24 -12.27
C LYS A 305 -19.67 -19.40 -12.53
N THR A 306 -19.84 -18.30 -11.80
CA THR A 306 -20.98 -17.38 -11.97
C THR A 306 -21.03 -16.79 -13.38
N ILE A 307 -19.90 -16.27 -13.87
CA ILE A 307 -19.79 -15.73 -15.24
C ILE A 307 -20.08 -16.81 -16.30
N SER A 308 -19.58 -18.04 -16.09
CA SER A 308 -19.86 -19.17 -16.98
C SER A 308 -21.35 -19.53 -17.03
N MET A 309 -22.02 -19.54 -15.87
CA MET A 309 -23.46 -19.80 -15.78
C MET A 309 -24.30 -18.71 -16.43
N GLU A 310 -23.93 -17.43 -16.27
CA GLU A 310 -24.60 -16.31 -16.93
C GLU A 310 -24.46 -16.37 -18.45
N LYS A 311 -23.27 -16.72 -18.96
CA LYS A 311 -23.03 -16.89 -20.40
C LYS A 311 -23.76 -18.08 -21.02
N ARG A 312 -24.06 -19.13 -20.25
CA ARG A 312 -24.78 -20.33 -20.73
C ARG A 312 -26.31 -20.18 -20.69
N GLY A 313 -26.83 -19.07 -20.15
CA GLY A 313 -28.25 -18.91 -19.86
C GLY A 313 -28.66 -19.78 -18.68
N ARG A 314 -29.44 -19.22 -17.74
CA ARG A 314 -29.95 -20.01 -16.60
C ARG A 314 -30.82 -21.14 -17.16
N PRO A 315 -30.61 -22.42 -16.79
CA PRO A 315 -31.57 -23.46 -17.08
C PRO A 315 -32.89 -23.06 -16.41
N PHE A 316 -33.96 -23.00 -17.20
CA PHE A 316 -35.31 -22.80 -16.69
C PHE A 316 -35.62 -23.98 -15.76
N ILE A 317 -35.46 -23.81 -14.45
CA ILE A 317 -35.98 -24.79 -13.49
C ILE A 317 -37.49 -24.53 -13.46
N GLN A 318 -38.21 -25.29 -14.28
CA GLN A 318 -39.65 -25.40 -14.22
C GLN A 318 -39.98 -26.05 -12.87
N THR A 319 -40.38 -25.24 -11.89
CA THR A 319 -40.92 -25.73 -10.63
C THR A 319 -42.14 -26.58 -10.97
N MET A 320 -42.00 -27.91 -10.81
CA MET A 320 -43.12 -28.85 -10.93
C MET A 320 -44.18 -28.45 -9.90
N TRP A 321 -45.29 -27.93 -10.39
CA TRP A 321 -46.51 -27.77 -9.62
C TRP A 321 -47.05 -29.17 -9.32
N VAL A 322 -47.02 -29.57 -8.04
CA VAL A 322 -47.65 -30.81 -7.57
C VAL A 322 -49.10 -30.47 -7.19
N PRO A 323 -50.13 -31.05 -7.82
CA PRO A 323 -51.51 -30.80 -7.44
C PRO A 323 -51.83 -31.53 -6.14
N PHE A 324 -52.12 -30.78 -5.07
CA PHE A 324 -52.70 -31.35 -3.86
C PHE A 324 -54.18 -31.67 -4.11
N GLY A 325 -54.49 -32.95 -4.15
CA GLY A 325 -55.85 -33.48 -4.15
C GLY A 325 -56.35 -33.78 -2.75
N GLN A 326 -57.64 -33.50 -2.56
CA GLN A 326 -58.61 -34.07 -1.62
C GLN A 326 -58.55 -33.62 -0.15
N ALA A 327 -59.41 -32.64 0.17
CA ALA A 327 -60.12 -32.60 1.44
C ALA A 327 -61.48 -33.29 1.25
N GLN A 328 -61.71 -34.41 1.95
CA GLN A 328 -63.04 -34.91 2.25
C GLN A 328 -63.57 -34.16 3.49
N ALA A 329 -64.83 -33.72 3.44
CA ALA A 329 -65.63 -33.49 4.62
C ALA A 329 -67.09 -33.86 4.29
N THR A 330 -67.54 -34.91 5.01
CA THR A 330 -68.91 -35.30 5.43
C THR A 330 -70.09 -35.00 4.53
#